data_AF-A0A3D1KQ72-F1
#
_entry.id   AF-A0A3D1KQ72-F1
#
_cell.length_a   1.000
_cell.length_b   1.000
_cell.length_c   1.000
_cell.angle_alpha   90.00
_cell.angle_beta   90.00
_cell.angle_gamma   90.00
#
_symmetry.space_group_name_H-M   'P 1'
#
loop_
_entity.id
_entity.type
_entity.pdbx_description
1 polymer ?
#
loop_
_entity_poly.entity_id
_entity_poly.type
_entity_poly.pdbx_seq_one_letter_code
_entity_poly.pdbx_strand_id
1 'polypeptide(L)'
;MEKIQTMSELENAINLLKFKKAEDEKLLKELIYIAYENAKPINMIKNLFKDTAESQTLKDNLLSSSVGLGVGYLSKLLFQGVVRVPFKNFIGSALMLSVENLIAKNPGIVNLLASFFLNTFSKKSKKNNAEEDEYEDYEQDHIHRDARTAPIDLETIY
;
A
#
# COMPACT_ATOMS: atom_id res chain seq x y z
N MET A 1 -41.02 4.84 44.96
CA MET A 1 -40.64 6.15 45.53
C MET A 1 -41.47 6.34 46.78
N GLU A 2 -40.83 6.47 47.94
CA GLU A 2 -41.55 6.79 49.17
C GLU A 2 -42.23 8.16 49.01
N LYS A 3 -43.45 8.25 49.53
CA LYS A 3 -44.26 9.47 49.45
C LYS A 3 -43.75 10.41 50.53
N ILE A 4 -43.17 11.55 50.13
CA ILE A 4 -42.69 12.58 51.07
C ILE A 4 -43.92 13.22 51.72
N GLN A 5 -44.08 13.08 53.03
CA GLN A 5 -45.25 13.60 53.76
C GLN A 5 -44.89 14.74 54.72
N THR A 6 -43.61 14.90 55.04
CA THR A 6 -43.13 15.92 55.99
C THR A 6 -42.02 16.80 55.40
N MET A 7 -41.87 18.01 55.94
CA MET A 7 -40.85 18.98 55.50
C MET A 7 -39.42 18.46 55.73
N SER A 8 -39.20 17.67 56.78
CA SER A 8 -37.92 17.02 57.09
C SER A 8 -37.55 15.92 56.09
N GLU A 9 -38.52 15.09 55.67
CA GLU A 9 -38.30 14.10 54.60
C GLU A 9 -37.96 14.77 53.27
N LEU A 10 -38.56 15.92 52.98
CA LEU A 10 -38.26 16.68 51.77
C LEU A 10 -36.82 17.19 51.77
N GLU A 11 -36.34 17.75 52.87
CA GLU A 11 -34.95 18.23 52.99
C GLU A 11 -33.95 17.07 52.88
N ASN A 12 -34.22 15.93 53.50
CA ASN A 12 -33.39 14.74 53.38
C ASN A 12 -33.36 14.20 51.94
N ALA A 13 -34.51 14.14 51.26
CA ALA A 13 -34.58 13.76 49.87
C ALA A 13 -33.80 14.73 48.96
N ILE A 14 -33.89 16.05 49.21
CA ILE A 14 -33.13 17.06 48.48
C ILE A 14 -31.62 16.86 48.69
N ASN A 15 -31.18 16.62 49.92
CA ASN A 15 -29.76 16.41 50.22
C ASN A 15 -29.23 15.13 49.58
N LEU A 16 -30.01 14.05 49.60
CA LEU A 16 -29.68 12.80 48.92
C LEU A 16 -29.57 13.01 47.40
N LEU A 17 -30.53 13.69 46.79
CA LEU A 17 -30.52 14.00 45.36
C LEU A 17 -29.35 14.91 44.98
N LYS A 18 -28.98 15.88 45.83
CA LYS A 18 -27.80 16.72 45.62
C LYS A 18 -26.51 15.90 45.65
N PHE A 19 -26.38 15.00 46.62
CA PHE A 19 -25.22 14.10 46.73
C PHE A 19 -25.11 13.21 45.49
N LYS A 20 -26.20 12.55 45.12
CA LYS A 20 -26.26 11.69 43.92
C LYS A 20 -25.91 12.46 42.64
N LYS A 21 -26.47 13.66 42.47
CA LYS A 21 -26.16 14.52 41.33
C LYS A 21 -24.67 14.87 41.26
N ALA A 22 -24.04 15.18 42.39
CA ALA A 22 -22.62 15.51 42.43
C ALA A 22 -21.73 14.30 42.08
N GLU A 23 -22.12 13.11 42.51
CA GLU A 23 -21.47 11.84 42.15
C GLU A 23 -21.62 11.54 40.65
N ASP A 24 -22.84 11.62 40.13
CA ASP A 24 -23.14 11.41 38.71
C ASP A 24 -22.38 12.40 37.82
N GLU A 25 -22.26 13.67 38.25
CA GLU A 25 -21.50 14.69 37.52
C GLU A 25 -20.00 14.36 37.45
N LYS A 26 -19.44 13.84 38.55
CA LYS A 26 -18.04 13.42 38.59
C LYS A 26 -17.79 12.25 37.64
N LEU A 27 -18.65 11.23 37.69
CA LEU A 27 -18.56 10.07 36.80
C LEU A 27 -18.71 10.47 35.33
N LEU A 28 -19.64 11.36 35.01
CA LEU A 28 -19.85 11.83 33.65
C LEU A 28 -18.61 12.57 33.11
N LYS A 29 -17.99 13.43 33.93
CA LYS A 29 -16.74 14.12 33.56
C LYS A 29 -15.61 13.14 33.29
N GLU A 30 -15.48 12.11 34.11
CA GLU A 30 -14.46 11.07 33.93
C GLU A 30 -14.69 10.26 32.65
N LEU A 31 -15.92 9.85 32.38
CA LEU A 31 -16.26 9.14 31.14
C LEU A 31 -16.01 9.99 29.89
N ILE A 32 -16.37 11.27 29.91
CA ILE A 32 -16.08 12.20 28.81
C ILE A 32 -14.58 12.36 28.62
N TYR A 33 -13.81 12.50 29.71
CA TYR A 33 -12.36 12.63 29.64
C TYR A 33 -11.72 11.37 29.03
N ILE A 34 -12.12 10.18 29.48
CA ILE A 34 -11.63 8.91 28.95
C ILE A 34 -12.03 8.73 27.48
N ALA A 35 -13.27 9.04 27.12
CA ALA A 35 -13.74 8.98 25.74
C ALA A 35 -12.96 9.95 24.85
N TYR A 36 -12.72 11.18 25.34
CA TYR A 36 -11.92 12.19 24.63
C TYR A 36 -10.47 11.73 24.46
N GLU A 37 -9.82 11.23 25.51
CA GLU A 37 -8.47 10.69 25.41
C GLU A 37 -8.40 9.53 24.41
N ASN A 38 -9.34 8.58 24.45
CA ASN A 38 -9.37 7.47 23.51
C ASN A 38 -9.69 7.89 22.06
N ALA A 39 -10.46 8.96 21.88
CA ALA A 39 -10.75 9.52 20.56
C ALA A 39 -9.58 10.29 19.95
N LYS A 40 -8.53 10.60 20.73
CA LYS A 40 -7.32 11.22 20.17
C LYS A 40 -6.61 10.23 19.26
N PRO A 41 -6.27 10.61 18.01
CA PRO A 41 -5.57 9.75 17.07
C PRO A 41 -4.27 9.18 17.64
N ILE A 42 -3.55 9.97 18.46
CA ILE A 42 -2.30 9.55 19.10
C ILE A 42 -2.49 8.34 20.03
N ASN A 43 -3.61 8.27 20.76
CA ASN A 43 -3.91 7.19 21.69
C ASN A 43 -4.48 5.96 20.96
N MET A 44 -5.22 6.16 19.87
CA MET A 44 -5.61 5.08 18.95
C MET A 44 -4.37 4.40 18.34
N ILE A 45 -3.44 5.20 17.81
CA ILE A 45 -2.18 4.71 17.26
C ILE A 45 -1.38 3.96 18.34
N LYS A 46 -1.29 4.53 19.56
CA LYS A 46 -0.58 3.90 20.68
C LYS A 46 -1.17 2.54 21.05
N ASN A 47 -2.50 2.40 21.10
CA ASN A 47 -3.16 1.12 21.38
C ASN A 47 -2.95 0.11 20.24
N LEU A 48 -3.05 0.56 18.99
CA LEU A 48 -2.73 -0.28 17.83
C LEU A 48 -1.30 -0.80 17.87
N PHE A 49 -0.32 0.04 18.21
CA PHE A 49 1.08 -0.39 18.33
C PHE A 49 1.31 -1.31 19.54
N LYS A 50 0.59 -1.11 20.66
CA LYS A 50 0.70 -1.97 21.84
C LYS A 50 0.15 -3.37 21.56
N ASP A 51 -1.02 -3.45 20.94
CA ASP A 51 -1.67 -4.72 20.57
C ASP A 51 -0.92 -5.41 19.41
N THR A 52 -0.34 -4.63 18.49
CA THR A 52 0.51 -5.15 17.40
C THR A 52 1.87 -5.63 17.91
N ALA A 53 2.40 -5.04 18.99
CA ALA A 53 3.66 -5.47 19.59
C ALA A 53 3.55 -6.80 20.35
N GLU A 54 2.36 -7.23 20.73
CA GLU A 54 2.12 -8.53 21.38
C GLU A 54 1.92 -9.67 20.36
N SER A 55 1.50 -9.33 19.14
CA SER A 55 1.24 -10.29 18.06
C SER A 55 2.44 -10.42 17.10
N GLN A 56 3.15 -11.56 17.15
CA GLN A 56 4.30 -11.81 16.27
C GLN A 56 3.94 -11.75 14.78
N THR A 57 2.76 -12.25 14.40
CA THR A 57 2.27 -12.25 13.01
C THR A 57 1.95 -10.85 12.49
N LEU A 58 1.45 -9.95 13.35
CA LEU A 58 1.13 -8.59 12.94
C LEU A 58 2.39 -7.71 12.81
N LYS A 59 3.45 -7.97 13.60
CA LYS A 59 4.75 -7.33 13.40
C LYS A 59 5.30 -7.58 12.00
N ASP A 60 5.28 -8.82 11.54
CA ASP A 60 5.82 -9.19 10.23
C ASP A 60 5.02 -8.53 9.09
N ASN A 61 3.70 -8.45 9.24
CA ASN A 61 2.81 -7.78 8.27
C ASN A 61 2.96 -6.25 8.28
N LEU A 62 3.16 -5.63 9.45
CA LEU A 62 3.37 -4.19 9.57
C LEU A 62 4.76 -3.79 9.07
N LEU A 63 5.79 -4.59 9.38
CA LEU A 63 7.15 -4.40 8.88
C LEU A 63 7.18 -4.55 7.36
N SER A 64 6.62 -5.62 6.80
CA SER A 64 6.55 -5.78 5.34
C SER A 64 5.75 -4.67 4.65
N SER A 65 4.63 -4.23 5.23
CA SER A 65 3.82 -3.14 4.67
C SER A 65 4.53 -1.79 4.78
N SER A 66 5.16 -1.48 5.91
CA SER A 66 5.90 -0.22 6.10
C SER A 66 7.18 -0.17 5.28
N VAL A 67 7.84 -1.31 5.08
CA VAL A 67 8.94 -1.44 4.11
C VAL A 67 8.41 -1.23 2.69
N GLY A 68 7.29 -1.84 2.30
CA GLY A 68 6.68 -1.63 0.98
C GLY A 68 6.29 -0.18 0.72
N LEU A 69 5.68 0.49 1.70
CA LEU A 69 5.33 1.91 1.63
C LEU A 69 6.56 2.81 1.65
N GLY A 70 7.55 2.50 2.48
CA GLY A 70 8.80 3.24 2.58
C GLY A 70 9.62 3.13 1.29
N VAL A 71 9.78 1.92 0.77
CA VAL A 71 10.43 1.66 -0.53
C VAL A 71 9.65 2.28 -1.67
N GLY A 72 8.31 2.20 -1.65
CA GLY A 72 7.46 2.85 -2.66
C GLY A 72 7.56 4.38 -2.63
N TYR A 73 7.61 4.98 -1.44
CA TYR A 73 7.81 6.42 -1.27
C TYR A 73 9.21 6.86 -1.69
N LEU A 74 10.25 6.13 -1.27
CA LEU A 74 11.62 6.36 -1.73
C LEU A 74 11.74 6.21 -3.25
N SER A 75 11.12 5.19 -3.83
CA SER A 75 11.02 5.00 -5.28
C SER A 75 10.35 6.20 -5.93
N LYS A 76 9.22 6.68 -5.40
CA LYS A 76 8.55 7.90 -5.87
C LYS A 76 9.46 9.13 -5.80
N LEU A 77 10.24 9.27 -4.73
CA LEU A 77 11.23 10.34 -4.58
C LEU A 77 12.34 10.27 -5.64
N LEU A 78 12.83 9.07 -5.94
CA LEU A 78 13.93 8.84 -6.89
C LEU A 78 13.50 8.93 -8.35
N PHE A 79 12.33 8.40 -8.70
CA PHE A 79 11.85 8.28 -10.07
C PHE A 79 10.90 9.41 -10.48
N GLN A 80 10.06 9.92 -9.57
CA GLN A 80 9.02 10.90 -9.92
C GLN A 80 9.46 12.36 -9.73
N GLY A 81 10.70 12.63 -9.29
CA GLY A 81 11.29 13.97 -9.36
C GLY A 81 10.56 15.06 -8.56
N VAL A 82 9.79 14.69 -7.54
CA VAL A 82 8.99 15.64 -6.72
C VAL A 82 9.89 16.62 -5.94
N VAL A 83 11.15 16.26 -5.75
CA VAL A 83 12.17 17.12 -5.13
C VAL A 83 12.89 17.89 -6.24
N ARG A 84 12.82 19.23 -6.23
CA ARG A 84 13.51 20.15 -7.17
C ARG A 84 15.05 20.10 -7.11
N VAL A 85 15.60 19.14 -6.36
CA VAL A 85 17.01 19.02 -5.98
C VAL A 85 17.55 17.74 -6.63
N PRO A 86 18.75 17.74 -7.25
CA PRO A 86 19.29 16.60 -8.01
C PRO A 86 19.79 15.45 -7.11
N PHE A 87 18.96 14.99 -6.17
CA PHE A 87 19.30 13.92 -5.22
C PHE A 87 19.60 12.58 -5.94
N LYS A 88 18.97 12.37 -7.10
CA LYS A 88 19.30 11.24 -8.00
C LYS A 88 20.79 11.19 -8.35
N ASN A 89 21.40 12.35 -8.59
CA ASN A 89 22.83 12.42 -8.95
C ASN A 89 23.70 12.12 -7.74
N PHE A 90 23.31 12.57 -6.54
CA PHE A 90 24.04 12.28 -5.31
C PHE A 90 24.10 10.78 -4.99
N ILE A 91 22.97 10.08 -5.11
CA ILE A 91 22.93 8.62 -4.88
C ILE A 91 23.77 7.89 -5.93
N GLY A 92 23.68 8.30 -7.21
CA GLY A 92 24.51 7.73 -8.27
C GLY A 92 26.00 7.92 -8.00
N SER A 93 26.43 9.13 -7.61
CA SER A 93 27.82 9.42 -7.27
C SER A 93 28.29 8.67 -6.03
N ALA A 94 27.47 8.58 -4.98
CA ALA A 94 27.82 7.83 -3.77
C ALA A 94 27.98 6.33 -4.06
N LEU A 95 27.11 5.76 -4.89
CA LEU A 95 27.19 4.37 -5.32
C LEU A 95 28.44 4.13 -6.18
N MET A 96 28.71 5.02 -7.14
CA MET A 96 29.90 4.95 -8.00
C MET A 96 31.19 5.00 -7.18
N LEU A 97 31.32 5.96 -6.26
CA LEU A 97 32.47 6.05 -5.35
C LEU A 97 32.63 4.81 -4.47
N SER A 98 31.51 4.22 -4.03
CA SER A 98 31.54 2.98 -3.24
C SER A 98 32.08 1.82 -4.08
N VAL A 99 31.63 1.69 -5.32
CA VAL A 99 32.09 0.65 -6.25
C VAL A 99 33.55 0.86 -6.63
N GLU A 100 33.96 2.10 -6.92
CA GLU A 100 35.35 2.45 -7.24
C GLU A 100 36.30 2.13 -6.08
N ASN A 101 35.91 2.45 -4.84
CA ASN A 101 36.69 2.11 -3.66
C ASN A 101 36.87 0.59 -3.46
N LEU A 102 35.85 -0.21 -3.83
CA LEU A 102 35.93 -1.67 -3.76
C LEU A 102 36.82 -2.24 -4.87
N ILE A 103 36.74 -1.70 -6.08
CA ILE A 103 37.57 -2.07 -7.23
C ILE A 103 39.04 -1.71 -6.97
N ALA A 104 39.31 -0.52 -6.42
CA ALA A 104 40.65 -0.06 -6.10
C ALA A 104 41.34 -0.97 -5.07
N LYS A 105 40.59 -1.52 -4.12
CA LYS A 105 41.11 -2.47 -3.12
C LYS A 105 41.24 -3.89 -3.67
N ASN A 106 40.37 -4.29 -4.58
CA ASN A 106 40.34 -5.64 -5.14
C ASN A 106 39.97 -5.58 -6.65
N PRO A 107 40.96 -5.48 -7.54
CA PRO A 107 40.71 -5.33 -8.97
C PRO A 107 40.00 -6.55 -9.59
N GLY A 108 40.10 -7.73 -8.96
CA GLY A 108 39.39 -8.94 -9.38
C GLY A 108 37.85 -8.87 -9.21
N ILE A 109 37.35 -7.94 -8.39
CA ILE A 109 35.90 -7.76 -8.18
C ILE A 109 35.21 -7.21 -9.42
N VAL A 110 35.94 -6.56 -10.33
CA VAL A 110 35.38 -6.00 -11.59
C VAL A 110 34.71 -7.10 -12.43
N ASN A 111 35.35 -8.26 -12.57
CA ASN A 111 34.80 -9.38 -13.36
C ASN A 111 33.54 -9.98 -12.72
N LEU A 112 33.48 -9.98 -11.39
CA LEU A 112 32.31 -10.42 -10.63
C LEU A 112 31.17 -9.40 -10.76
N LEU A 113 31.44 -8.12 -10.53
CA LEU A 113 30.46 -7.05 -10.73
C LEU A 113 29.92 -7.05 -12.17
N ALA A 114 30.80 -7.10 -13.17
CA ALA A 114 30.43 -7.12 -14.58
C ALA A 114 29.56 -8.35 -14.91
N SER A 115 29.94 -9.55 -14.47
CA SER A 115 29.14 -10.76 -14.71
C SER A 115 27.80 -10.72 -13.97
N PHE A 116 27.73 -10.17 -12.76
CA PHE A 116 26.48 -9.94 -12.05
C PHE A 116 25.57 -8.97 -12.80
N PHE A 117 26.06 -7.78 -13.18
CA PHE A 117 25.27 -6.79 -13.90
C PHE A 117 24.81 -7.30 -15.27
N LEU A 118 25.70 -7.94 -16.03
CA LEU A 118 25.36 -8.52 -17.32
C LEU A 118 24.34 -9.64 -17.16
N ASN A 119 24.49 -10.55 -16.19
CA ASN A 119 23.53 -11.64 -15.97
C ASN A 119 22.16 -11.13 -15.51
N THR A 120 22.12 -10.08 -14.67
CA THR A 120 20.87 -9.48 -14.19
C THR A 120 20.14 -8.70 -15.29
N PHE A 121 20.85 -7.97 -16.16
CA PHE A 121 20.23 -7.19 -17.24
C PHE A 121 20.02 -7.98 -18.54
N SER A 122 20.79 -9.05 -18.79
CA SER A 122 20.70 -9.85 -20.03
C SER A 122 19.66 -10.95 -19.97
N LYS A 123 18.84 -11.03 -18.91
CA LYS A 123 17.68 -11.93 -18.86
C LYS A 123 16.54 -11.39 -19.74
N LYS A 124 16.81 -11.24 -21.05
CA LYS A 124 15.81 -11.02 -22.07
C LYS A 124 15.19 -12.38 -22.43
N SER A 125 13.88 -12.44 -22.24
CA SER A 125 12.93 -13.48 -22.63
C SER A 125 13.46 -14.46 -23.69
N LYS A 126 13.63 -15.73 -23.30
CA LYS A 126 13.35 -16.82 -24.24
C LYS A 126 11.84 -16.75 -24.50
N LYS A 127 11.48 -16.04 -25.57
CA LYS A 127 10.21 -16.18 -26.26
C LYS A 127 10.11 -17.65 -26.65
N ASN A 128 9.18 -18.38 -26.03
CA ASN A 128 8.78 -19.71 -26.46
C ASN A 128 8.30 -19.56 -27.91
N ASN A 129 8.96 -20.22 -28.85
CA ASN A 129 8.40 -20.51 -30.16
C ASN A 129 8.04 -21.99 -30.16
N ALA A 130 6.75 -22.24 -29.98
CA ALA A 130 5.96 -23.40 -30.37
C ALA A 130 4.55 -23.08 -29.81
N GLU A 131 3.46 -22.91 -30.54
CA GLU A 131 3.02 -23.15 -31.91
C GLU A 131 1.77 -22.25 -32.10
N GLU A 132 1.60 -21.64 -33.28
CA GLU A 132 0.34 -21.59 -34.08
C GLU A 132 -0.95 -20.99 -33.42
N ASP A 133 -1.76 -20.07 -33.97
CA ASP A 133 -1.93 -19.48 -35.31
C ASP A 133 -2.73 -18.16 -35.21
N GLU A 134 -2.37 -17.23 -36.11
CA GLU A 134 -3.25 -16.38 -36.94
C GLU A 134 -4.50 -15.68 -36.33
N TYR A 135 -4.35 -14.39 -36.03
CA TYR A 135 -5.44 -13.40 -36.08
C TYR A 135 -4.97 -12.25 -36.98
N GLU A 136 -5.32 -12.32 -38.26
CA GLU A 136 -5.13 -11.21 -39.20
C GLU A 136 -6.35 -10.27 -39.16
N ASP A 137 -5.98 -9.01 -39.29
CA ASP A 137 -6.70 -7.78 -38.96
C ASP A 137 -7.61 -7.33 -40.12
N TYR A 138 -8.48 -6.38 -39.82
CA TYR A 138 -9.64 -5.98 -40.61
C TYR A 138 -9.33 -5.33 -41.98
N GLU A 139 -10.34 -5.43 -42.85
CA GLU A 139 -10.45 -4.85 -44.20
C GLU A 139 -9.80 -3.47 -44.40
N GLN A 140 -8.97 -3.34 -45.44
CA GLN A 140 -8.92 -2.10 -46.21
C GLN A 140 -8.53 -2.34 -47.67
N ASP A 141 -9.51 -2.07 -48.53
CA ASP A 141 -9.52 -1.93 -49.99
C ASP A 141 -8.17 -1.71 -50.68
N HIS A 142 -7.83 -2.56 -51.66
CA HIS A 142 -7.40 -2.08 -52.99
C HIS A 142 -7.75 -3.10 -54.08
N ILE A 143 -8.47 -2.56 -55.07
CA ILE A 143 -9.08 -3.18 -56.23
C ILE A 143 -8.01 -3.75 -57.17
N HIS A 144 -8.08 -5.05 -57.50
CA HIS A 144 -7.71 -5.54 -58.83
C HIS A 144 -8.63 -6.68 -59.27
N ARG A 145 -9.40 -6.40 -60.32
CA ARG A 145 -10.12 -7.36 -61.16
C ARG A 145 -9.15 -8.45 -61.63
N ASP A 146 -9.59 -9.70 -61.59
CA ASP A 146 -9.55 -10.52 -62.80
C ASP A 146 -10.67 -11.56 -62.82
N ALA A 147 -11.30 -11.63 -63.99
CA ALA A 147 -12.42 -12.48 -64.30
C ALA A 147 -11.95 -13.90 -64.68
N ARG A 148 -12.59 -14.94 -64.12
CA ARG A 148 -12.96 -16.18 -64.83
C ARG A 148 -13.69 -17.19 -63.93
N THR A 149 -15.01 -17.21 -64.09
CA THR A 149 -15.89 -18.39 -64.24
C THR A 149 -15.52 -19.71 -63.56
N ALA A 150 -16.34 -20.12 -62.57
CA ALA A 150 -16.68 -21.51 -62.31
C ALA A 150 -18.21 -21.61 -62.04
N PRO A 151 -18.91 -22.60 -62.59
CA PRO A 151 -20.38 -22.69 -62.52
C PRO A 151 -20.88 -23.08 -61.12
N ILE A 152 -22.06 -22.56 -60.80
CA ILE A 152 -22.82 -22.86 -59.58
C ILE A 152 -23.60 -24.17 -59.83
N ASP A 153 -23.30 -25.23 -59.09
CA ASP A 153 -24.15 -26.43 -59.03
C ASP A 153 -25.29 -26.21 -58.02
N LEU A 154 -26.53 -26.27 -58.51
CA LEU A 154 -27.77 -26.00 -57.78
C LEU A 154 -28.48 -27.27 -57.28
N GLU A 155 -27.78 -28.38 -57.04
CA GLU A 155 -28.41 -29.70 -56.87
C GLU A 155 -28.52 -30.23 -55.42
N THR A 156 -28.67 -29.38 -54.40
CA THR A 156 -28.87 -29.88 -53.01
C THR A 156 -29.94 -29.15 -52.19
N ILE A 157 -30.95 -28.56 -52.83
CA ILE A 157 -32.16 -28.13 -52.12
C ILE A 157 -33.40 -28.60 -52.88
N TYR A 158 -33.83 -29.83 -52.59
CA TYR A 158 -35.22 -30.27 -52.54
C TYR A 158 -35.37 -31.45 -51.57
#